data_AF-A0A9P8LGQ8-F1
#
_entry.id   AF-A0A9P8LGQ8-F1
#
_cell.length_a   1.000
_cell.length_b   1.000
_cell.length_c   1.000
_cell.angle_alpha   90.00
_cell.angle_beta   90.00
_cell.angle_gamma   90.00
#
_symmetry.space_group_name_H-M   'P 1'
#
loop_
_entity.id
_entity.type
_entity.pdbx_description
1 polymer ?
#
loop_
_entity_poly.entity_id
_entity_poly.type
_entity_poly.pdbx_seq_one_letter_code
_entity_poly.pdbx_strand_id
1 'polypeptide(L)'
;MRSVPIELLDVAGLVPGAHEGRGLGNKFLDDLRHADALIHVVDVSGTTDAEGKATRGYDPSQDIEWLRGEIRRWIQGNLMEKCDGM
;
A
#
# COMPACT_ATOMS: atom_id res chain seq x y z
N MET A 1 -24.38 5.98 23.81
CA MET A 1 -23.37 5.48 22.87
C MET A 1 -22.68 6.69 22.25
N ARG A 2 -21.37 6.86 22.43
CA ARG A 2 -20.62 7.94 21.74
C ARG A 2 -20.13 7.40 20.41
N SER A 3 -20.49 8.06 19.32
CA SER A 3 -19.91 7.84 17.99
C SER A 3 -18.97 8.99 17.69
N VAL A 4 -17.71 8.68 17.40
CA VAL A 4 -16.74 9.67 16.90
C VAL A 4 -16.68 9.50 15.38
N PRO A 5 -16.92 10.56 14.57
CA PRO A 5 -16.81 10.45 13.13
C PRO A 5 -15.35 10.20 12.73
N ILE A 6 -15.15 9.34 11.73
CA ILE A 6 -13.84 9.03 11.13
C ILE A 6 -13.97 9.30 9.64
N GLU A 7 -12.97 9.97 9.06
CA GLU A 7 -12.86 10.14 7.62
C GLU A 7 -12.18 8.90 7.01
N LEU A 8 -12.79 8.36 5.96
CA LEU A 8 -12.29 7.20 5.22
C LEU A 8 -11.93 7.67 3.82
N LEU A 9 -10.65 7.57 3.47
CA LEU A 9 -10.16 7.82 2.13
C LEU A 9 -10.13 6.49 1.36
N ASP A 10 -10.85 6.42 0.25
CA ASP A 10 -10.75 5.31 -0.69
C ASP A 10 -9.58 5.58 -1.65
N VAL A 11 -8.55 4.77 -1.53
CA VAL A 11 -7.32 4.91 -2.31
C VAL A 11 -7.30 3.90 -3.44
N ALA A 12 -6.85 4.33 -4.62
CA ALA A 12 -6.73 3.46 -5.79
C ALA A 12 -5.79 2.26 -5.50
N GLY A 13 -6.04 1.11 -6.12
CA GLY A 13 -5.21 -0.09 -5.88
C GLY A 13 -3.73 0.15 -6.18
N LEU A 14 -2.86 -0.27 -5.27
CA LEU A 14 -1.42 -0.28 -5.48
C LEU A 14 -1.06 -1.28 -6.58
N VAL A 15 -0.17 -0.85 -7.48
CA VAL A 15 0.46 -1.72 -8.48
C VAL A 15 1.90 -1.98 -8.05
N PRO A 16 2.45 -3.19 -8.25
CA PRO A 16 3.86 -3.46 -8.00
C PRO A 16 4.79 -2.42 -8.66
N GLY A 17 5.74 -1.89 -7.91
CA GLY A 17 6.69 -0.88 -8.40
C GLY A 17 6.20 0.57 -8.28
N ALA A 18 5.10 0.82 -7.56
CA ALA A 18 4.64 2.17 -7.23
C ALA A 18 5.71 3.02 -6.52
N HIS A 19 6.57 2.40 -5.69
CA HIS A 19 7.66 3.08 -5.00
C HIS A 19 8.75 3.66 -5.92
N GLU A 20 8.85 3.22 -7.18
CA GLU A 20 9.82 3.75 -8.16
C GLU A 20 9.39 5.10 -8.77
N GLY A 21 8.24 5.64 -8.37
CA GLY A 21 7.77 6.96 -8.83
C GLY A 21 7.28 7.00 -10.28
N ARG A 22 7.15 5.84 -10.96
CA ARG A 22 6.64 5.76 -12.32
C ARG A 22 5.10 5.67 -12.33
N GLY A 23 4.43 6.74 -12.73
CA GLY A 23 3.00 6.72 -13.07
C GLY A 23 2.02 6.92 -11.89
N LEU A 24 0.87 6.25 -11.95
CA LEU A 24 -0.26 6.43 -11.01
C LEU A 24 0.04 5.99 -9.57
N GLY A 25 1.05 5.13 -9.36
CA GLY A 25 1.46 4.67 -8.04
C GLY A 25 1.99 5.77 -7.12
N ASN A 26 2.58 6.83 -7.68
CA ASN A 26 3.03 7.97 -6.87
C ASN A 26 1.85 8.78 -6.31
N LYS A 27 0.71 8.83 -7.00
CA LYS A 27 -0.50 9.50 -6.49
C LYS A 27 -1.08 8.76 -5.29
N PHE A 28 -1.11 7.43 -5.34
CA PHE A 28 -1.50 6.61 -4.18
C PHE A 28 -0.60 6.86 -2.97
N LEU A 29 0.71 6.90 -3.17
CA LEU A 29 1.67 7.12 -2.08
C LEU A 29 1.58 8.56 -1.53
N ASP A 30 1.18 9.51 -2.37
CA ASP A 30 0.84 10.89 -1.97
C ASP A 30 -0.43 10.93 -1.09
N ASP A 31 -1.47 10.20 -1.47
CA ASP A 31 -2.70 10.05 -0.70
C ASP A 31 -2.43 9.42 0.68
N LEU A 32 -1.59 8.37 0.74
CA LEU A 32 -1.14 7.78 2.00
C LEU A 32 -0.46 8.78 2.93
N ARG A 33 0.22 9.79 2.40
CA ARG A 33 0.90 10.80 3.22
C ARG A 33 -0.09 11.68 4.01
N HIS A 34 -1.32 11.80 3.53
CA HIS A 34 -2.36 12.59 4.17
C HIS A 34 -3.17 11.78 5.19
N ALA A 35 -3.04 10.46 5.20
CA ALA A 35 -3.77 9.57 6.10
C ALA A 35 -3.00 9.33 7.41
N ASP A 36 -3.71 9.30 8.53
CA ASP A 36 -3.14 8.95 9.84
C ASP A 36 -2.91 7.44 10.01
N ALA A 37 -3.68 6.62 9.29
CA ALA A 37 -3.65 5.18 9.36
C ALA A 37 -3.98 4.54 8.01
N LEU A 38 -3.40 3.37 7.77
CA LEU A 38 -3.66 2.55 6.60
C LEU A 38 -4.38 1.26 7.01
N ILE A 39 -5.48 0.94 6.33
CA ILE A 39 -6.19 -0.33 6.46
C ILE A 39 -5.89 -1.16 5.22
N HIS A 40 -5.22 -2.30 5.39
CA HIS A 40 -4.96 -3.25 4.31
C HIS A 40 -5.96 -4.40 4.37
N VAL A 41 -6.78 -4.53 3.34
CA VAL A 41 -7.76 -5.62 3.20
C VAL A 41 -7.10 -6.77 2.44
N VAL A 42 -7.16 -7.98 3.00
CA VAL A 42 -6.54 -9.19 2.42
C VAL A 42 -7.55 -10.35 2.35
N ASP A 43 -7.46 -11.17 1.29
CA ASP A 43 -8.29 -12.36 1.14
C ASP A 43 -7.70 -13.58 1.88
N VAL A 44 -8.21 -13.83 3.09
CA VAL A 44 -7.77 -14.97 3.90
C VAL A 44 -8.26 -16.32 3.34
N SER A 45 -9.24 -16.33 2.44
CA SER A 45 -9.71 -17.58 1.83
C SER A 45 -8.69 -18.19 0.87
N GLY A 46 -7.69 -17.41 0.42
CA GLY A 46 -6.67 -17.83 -0.53
C GLY A 46 -7.25 -18.19 -1.90
N THR A 47 -8.38 -17.57 -2.26
CA THR A 47 -9.06 -17.80 -3.54
C THR A 47 -8.73 -16.73 -4.57
N THR A 48 -8.02 -15.68 -4.17
CA THR A 48 -7.40 -14.70 -5.09
C THR A 48 -5.88 -14.70 -4.98
N ASP A 49 -5.19 -14.51 -6.11
CA ASP A 49 -3.74 -14.29 -6.15
C ASP A 49 -3.40 -12.79 -6.00
N ALA A 50 -2.10 -12.46 -6.06
CA ALA A 50 -1.58 -11.10 -5.93
C ALA A 50 -2.13 -10.10 -6.96
N GLU A 51 -2.68 -10.57 -8.08
CA GLU A 51 -3.27 -9.73 -9.13
C GLU A 51 -4.79 -9.59 -8.96
N GLY A 52 -5.35 -10.15 -7.88
CA GLY A 52 -6.78 -10.22 -7.63
C GLY A 52 -7.51 -11.23 -8.52
N LYS A 53 -6.79 -12.15 -9.16
CA LYS A 53 -7.36 -13.18 -10.03
C LYS A 53 -7.66 -14.45 -9.25
N ALA A 54 -8.69 -15.17 -9.66
CA ALA A 54 -9.08 -16.44 -9.03
C ALA A 54 -7.94 -17.47 -9.04
N THR A 55 -7.62 -17.99 -7.86
CA THR A 55 -6.59 -19.01 -7.60
C THR A 55 -7.06 -19.98 -6.52
N ARG A 56 -6.20 -20.91 -6.10
CA ARG A 56 -6.47 -21.81 -4.97
C ARG A 56 -5.24 -21.95 -4.09
N GLY A 57 -5.43 -21.70 -2.79
CA GLY A 57 -4.40 -21.93 -1.78
C GLY A 57 -3.31 -20.85 -1.79
N TYR A 58 -3.64 -19.62 -2.18
CA TYR A 58 -2.72 -18.50 -2.06
C TYR A 58 -2.54 -18.11 -0.59
N ASP A 59 -1.29 -17.89 -0.17
CA ASP A 59 -0.99 -17.42 1.19
C ASP A 59 -1.12 -15.89 1.25
N PRO A 60 -2.13 -15.35 1.97
CA PRO A 60 -2.37 -13.90 2.08
C PRO A 60 -1.25 -13.16 2.82
N SER A 61 -0.39 -13.87 3.56
CA SER A 61 0.78 -13.29 4.22
C SER A 61 1.75 -12.67 3.21
N GLN A 62 1.74 -13.17 1.97
CA GLN A 62 2.53 -12.62 0.87
C GLN A 62 2.08 -11.19 0.51
N ASP A 63 0.78 -10.93 0.47
CA ASP A 63 0.25 -9.57 0.21
C ASP A 63 0.64 -8.61 1.33
N ILE A 64 0.58 -9.06 2.58
CA ILE A 64 0.95 -8.26 3.76
C ILE A 64 2.43 -7.86 3.69
N GLU A 65 3.30 -8.83 3.40
CA GLU A 65 4.74 -8.58 3.31
C GLU A 65 5.09 -7.71 2.10
N TRP A 66 4.41 -7.94 0.97
CA TRP A 66 4.58 -7.14 -0.23
C TRP A 66 4.25 -5.66 0.03
N LEU A 67 3.06 -5.37 0.60
CA LEU A 67 2.64 -4.00 0.89
C LEU A 67 3.61 -3.32 1.87
N ARG A 68 4.02 -4.04 2.92
CA ARG A 68 5.00 -3.56 3.90
C ARG A 68 6.33 -3.20 3.24
N GLY A 69 6.81 -4.06 2.33
CA GLY A 69 8.02 -3.83 1.57
C GLY A 69 7.92 -2.59 0.67
N GLU A 70 6.77 -2.40 0.01
CA GLU A 70 6.52 -1.28 -0.88
C GLU A 70 6.56 0.07 -0.14
N ILE A 71 5.84 0.16 0.99
CA ILE A 71 5.83 1.36 1.84
C ILE A 71 7.24 1.65 2.37
N ARG A 72 7.96 0.63 2.83
CA ARG A 72 9.33 0.79 3.33
C ARG A 72 10.26 1.35 2.24
N ARG A 73 10.21 0.79 1.03
CA ARG A 73 11.05 1.23 -0.09
C ARG A 73 10.74 2.67 -0.49
N TRP A 74 9.46 3.04 -0.53
CA TRP A 74 9.05 4.42 -0.81
C TRP A 74 9.57 5.42 0.23
N ILE A 75 9.40 5.13 1.52
CA ILE A 75 9.93 5.98 2.60
C ILE A 75 11.45 6.10 2.48
N GLN A 76 12.14 4.97 2.23
CA GLN A 76 13.59 4.95 2.06
C GLN A 76 14.04 5.81 0.87
N GLY A 77 13.37 5.72 -0.28
CA GLY A 77 13.66 6.53 -1.45
C GLY A 77 13.53 8.02 -1.17
N ASN A 78 12.42 8.44 -0.54
CA ASN A 78 12.19 9.83 -0.16
C ASN A 78 13.23 10.36 0.84
N LEU A 79 13.71 9.53 1.75
CA LEU A 79 14.76 9.90 2.70
C LEU A 79 16.11 10.05 1.99
N MET A 80 16.46 9.11 1.12
CA MET A 80 17.71 9.13 0.36
C MET A 80 17.78 10.37 -0.54
N GLU A 81 16.71 10.68 -1.28
CA GLU A 81 16.65 11.91 -2.11
C GLU A 81 16.89 13.19 -1.31
N LYS A 82 16.37 13.26 -0.07
CA LYS A 82 16.55 14.43 0.81
C LYS A 82 17.94 14.48 1.44
N CYS A 83 18.54 13.32 1.74
CA CYS A 83 19.85 13.23 2.39
C CYS A 83 21.01 13.39 1.41
N ASP A 84 20.89 12.90 0.18
CA ASP A 84 21.92 13.03 -0.87
C ASP A 84 21.93 14.43 -1.51
N GLY A 85 20.92 15.25 -1.23
CA GLY A 85 20.84 16.67 -1.61
C GLY A 85 21.50 17.64 -0.64
N MET A 86 22.28 17.15 0.35
CA MET A 86 23.08 17.97 1.28
C MET A 86 24.57 17.91 0.97
#